data_AF-A0A2S2QCH6-F1
#
_entry.id   AF-A0A2S2QCH6-F1
#
_cell.length_a   1.000
_cell.length_b   1.000
_cell.length_c   1.000
_cell.angle_alpha   90.00
_cell.angle_beta   90.00
_cell.angle_gamma   90.00
#
_symmetry.space_group_name_H-M   'P 1'
#
loop_
_entity.id
_entity.type
_entity.pdbx_description
1 polymer ?
#
loop_
_entity_poly.entity_id
_entity_poly.type
_entity_poly.pdbx_seq_one_letter_code
_entity_poly.pdbx_strand_id
1 'polypeptide(L)'
;MLEGIIEVPKTVGLQTALNNILADSPEQYYKRSIFLPFIDHFIYQLQDRFINHYNLMTKLQSLIPNFLKNTTDVKYFQEVALFYKDILPNYEKFYTEIKIWLVKWKNVSESDCPITSLTTFL
;
A
#
# COMPACT_ATOMS: atom_id res chain seq x y z
N MET A 1 21.75 -15.99 -25.74
CA MET A 1 22.13 -16.55 -24.43
C MET A 1 23.60 -16.25 -24.24
N LEU A 2 23.99 -15.61 -23.14
CA LEU A 2 25.41 -15.35 -22.86
C LEU A 2 26.07 -16.69 -22.48
N GLU A 3 26.86 -17.25 -23.39
CA GLU A 3 27.72 -18.43 -23.14
C GLU A 3 28.98 -18.00 -22.37
N GLY A 4 28.81 -17.54 -21.13
CA GLY A 4 29.91 -17.30 -20.20
C GLY A 4 29.85 -18.32 -19.06
N ILE A 5 30.99 -18.93 -18.72
CA ILE A 5 31.11 -19.76 -17.51
C ILE A 5 30.87 -18.84 -16.31
N ILE A 6 29.78 -19.06 -15.57
CA ILE A 6 29.46 -18.29 -14.36
C ILE A 6 30.33 -18.85 -13.24
N GLU A 7 31.36 -18.11 -12.83
CA GLU A 7 32.25 -18.49 -11.73
C GLU A 7 31.96 -17.68 -10.46
N VAL A 8 32.18 -18.27 -9.29
CA VAL A 8 32.04 -17.57 -8.00
C VAL A 8 33.24 -16.63 -7.81
N PRO A 9 33.02 -15.38 -7.32
CA PRO A 9 34.13 -14.51 -6.94
C PRO A 9 35.03 -15.20 -5.91
N LYS A 10 36.36 -15.01 -5.99
CA LYS A 10 37.29 -15.61 -5.02
C LYS A 10 36.94 -15.18 -3.59
N THR A 11 36.40 -16.10 -2.79
CA THR A 11 36.18 -15.90 -1.36
C THR A 11 37.51 -16.03 -0.64
N VAL A 12 38.06 -14.92 -0.16
CA VAL A 12 39.23 -14.94 0.72
C VAL A 12 38.83 -15.49 2.10
N GLY A 13 39.71 -16.26 2.75
CA GLY A 13 39.42 -16.90 4.04
C GLY A 13 39.04 -15.94 5.17
N LEU A 14 39.34 -14.64 5.01
CA LEU A 14 38.90 -13.56 5.87
C LEU A 14 38.22 -12.47 5.04
N GLN A 15 36.93 -12.63 4.81
CA GLN A 15 36.06 -11.54 4.39
C GLN A 15 35.44 -10.91 5.65
N THR A 16 35.91 -9.73 6.03
CA THR A 16 35.52 -9.04 7.27
C THR A 16 34.19 -8.29 7.18
N ALA A 17 33.67 -8.07 5.96
CA ALA A 17 32.48 -7.25 5.71
C ALA A 17 31.29 -8.01 5.10
N LEU A 18 31.48 -9.24 4.62
CA LEU A 18 30.41 -10.06 4.03
C LEU A 18 30.49 -11.49 4.58
N ASN A 19 29.33 -12.12 4.79
CA ASN A 19 29.25 -13.52 5.19
C ASN A 19 29.91 -14.41 4.11
N ASN A 20 30.79 -15.32 4.53
CA ASN A 20 31.27 -16.43 3.69
C ASN A 20 30.09 -17.37 3.42
N ILE A 21 29.25 -17.01 2.46
CA ILE A 21 28.06 -17.78 2.08
C ILE A 21 28.55 -19.08 1.45
N LEU A 22 28.42 -20.18 2.20
CA LEU A 22 28.67 -21.52 1.70
C LEU A 22 27.79 -21.75 0.46
N ALA A 23 28.38 -22.19 -0.63
CA ALA A 23 27.68 -22.51 -1.86
C ALA A 23 28.40 -23.63 -2.62
N ASP A 24 27.65 -24.64 -2.99
CA ASP A 24 28.08 -25.84 -3.72
C ASP A 24 28.16 -25.59 -5.23
N SER A 25 27.58 -24.46 -5.70
CA SER A 25 27.62 -24.04 -7.10
C SER A 25 27.58 -22.51 -7.26
N PRO A 26 28.05 -21.96 -8.39
CA PRO A 26 27.92 -20.53 -8.70
C PRO A 26 26.49 -20.01 -8.66
N GLU A 27 25.54 -20.79 -9.15
CA GLU A 27 24.12 -20.47 -9.08
C GLU A 27 23.67 -20.30 -7.62
N GLN A 28 24.02 -21.23 -6.74
CA GLN A 28 23.63 -21.19 -5.34
C GLN A 28 24.28 -20.00 -4.61
N TYR A 29 25.51 -19.64 -4.98
CA TYR A 29 26.19 -18.45 -4.45
C TYR A 29 25.41 -17.19 -4.80
N TYR A 30 25.17 -16.92 -6.08
CA TYR A 30 24.48 -15.70 -6.52
C TYR A 30 23.02 -15.66 -6.07
N LYS A 31 22.36 -16.82 -5.97
CA LYS A 31 21.02 -16.92 -5.39
C LYS A 31 21.01 -16.42 -3.94
N ARG A 32 22.00 -16.83 -3.13
CA ARG A 32 22.08 -16.48 -1.71
C ARG A 32 22.66 -15.09 -1.44
N SER A 33 23.64 -14.65 -2.22
CA SER A 33 24.37 -13.39 -1.99
C SER A 33 23.71 -12.18 -2.64
N ILE A 34 22.95 -12.38 -3.73
CA ILE A 34 22.34 -11.29 -4.50
C ILE A 34 20.82 -11.47 -4.56
N PHE A 35 20.34 -12.58 -5.11
CA PHE A 35 18.93 -12.72 -5.46
C PHE A 35 18.00 -12.68 -4.23
N LEU A 36 18.26 -13.51 -3.22
CA LEU A 36 17.45 -13.54 -2.00
C LEU A 36 17.47 -12.19 -1.26
N PRO A 37 18.63 -11.57 -0.94
CA PRO A 37 18.67 -10.24 -0.33
C PRO A 37 17.95 -9.17 -1.15
N PHE A 38 18.04 -9.23 -2.48
CA PHE A 38 17.33 -8.31 -3.35
C PHE A 38 15.81 -8.50 -3.25
N ILE A 39 15.31 -9.73 -3.28
CA ILE A 39 13.87 -10.01 -3.15
C ILE A 39 13.37 -9.59 -1.77
N ASP A 40 14.11 -9.88 -0.70
CA ASP A 40 13.76 -9.45 0.65
C ASP A 40 13.68 -7.92 0.75
N HIS A 41 14.68 -7.22 0.21
CA HIS A 41 14.67 -5.75 0.16
C HIS A 41 13.53 -5.20 -0.70
N PHE A 42 13.22 -5.83 -1.83
CA PHE A 42 12.13 -5.43 -2.70
C PHE A 42 10.77 -5.60 -2.03
N ILE A 43 10.55 -6.71 -1.32
CA ILE A 43 9.34 -6.92 -0.51
C ILE A 43 9.26 -5.84 0.58
N TYR A 44 10.35 -5.57 1.29
CA TYR A 44 10.40 -4.52 2.30
C TYR A 44 10.01 -3.15 1.71
N GLN A 45 10.55 -2.78 0.55
CA GLN A 45 10.23 -1.52 -0.14
C GLN A 45 8.74 -1.43 -0.49
N LEU A 46 8.13 -2.53 -0.97
CA LEU A 46 6.69 -2.57 -1.24
C LEU A 46 5.89 -2.41 0.05
N GLN A 47 6.28 -3.11 1.11
CA GLN A 47 5.62 -3.03 2.41
C GLN A 47 5.70 -1.62 2.98
N ASP A 48 6.88 -1.03 3.03
CA ASP A 48 7.09 0.34 3.52
C ASP A 48 6.26 1.36 2.73
N ARG A 49 6.23 1.23 1.39
CA ARG A 49 5.50 2.18 0.55
C ARG A 49 3.97 2.02 0.62
N PHE A 50 3.44 0.81 0.74
CA PHE A 50 2.00 0.57 0.65
C PHE A 50 1.30 0.38 1.99
N ILE A 51 1.97 -0.20 3.00
CA ILE A 51 1.35 -0.47 4.30
C ILE A 51 1.07 0.83 5.04
N ASN A 52 2.00 1.78 5.00
CA ASN A 52 1.85 3.08 5.67
C ASN A 52 0.60 3.84 5.20
N HIS A 53 0.23 3.70 3.92
CA HIS A 53 -0.97 4.34 3.36
C HIS A 53 -2.21 3.45 3.36
N TYR A 54 -2.09 2.15 3.66
CA TYR A 54 -3.19 1.20 3.57
C TYR A 54 -4.38 1.60 4.45
N ASN A 55 -4.12 1.98 5.70
CA ASN A 55 -5.17 2.39 6.64
C ASN A 55 -5.91 3.63 6.13
N LEU A 56 -5.18 4.63 5.67
CA LEU A 56 -5.74 5.86 5.12
C LEU A 56 -6.53 5.61 3.84
N MET A 57 -5.99 4.80 2.92
CA MET A 57 -6.65 4.45 1.66
C MET A 57 -7.92 3.63 1.89
N THR A 58 -7.90 2.71 2.87
CA THR A 58 -9.08 1.93 3.24
C THR A 58 -10.19 2.84 3.77
N LYS A 59 -9.84 3.80 4.64
CA LYS A 59 -10.79 4.81 5.13
C LYS A 59 -11.31 5.70 4.00
N LEU A 60 -10.44 6.10 3.06
CA LEU A 60 -10.84 6.89 1.91
C LEU A 60 -11.78 6.10 0.98
N GLN A 61 -11.52 4.81 0.75
CA GLN A 61 -12.40 3.93 -0.01
C GLN A 61 -13.78 3.79 0.63
N SER A 62 -13.85 3.79 1.97
CA SER A 62 -15.13 3.78 2.69
C SER A 62 -16.00 5.04 2.46
N LEU A 63 -15.47 6.09 1.83
CA LEU A 63 -16.28 7.25 1.40
C LEU A 63 -17.12 6.97 0.15
N ILE A 64 -16.80 5.92 -0.61
CA ILE A 64 -17.62 5.53 -1.77
C ILE A 64 -19.02 5.19 -1.26
N PRO A 65 -20.10 5.71 -1.89
CA PRO A 65 -21.47 5.58 -1.41
C PRO A 65 -21.89 4.17 -0.94
N ASN A 66 -21.53 3.13 -1.71
CA ASN A 66 -21.87 1.75 -1.38
C ASN A 66 -21.20 1.23 -0.09
N PHE A 67 -20.05 1.76 0.29
CA PHE A 67 -19.40 1.43 1.56
C PHE A 67 -19.78 2.42 2.66
N LEU A 68 -19.98 3.69 2.29
CA LEU A 68 -20.30 4.78 3.21
C LEU A 68 -21.58 4.50 3.99
N LYS A 69 -22.63 3.96 3.35
CA LYS A 69 -23.93 3.65 4.00
C LYS A 69 -23.81 2.75 5.24
N ASN A 70 -22.78 1.89 5.29
CA ASN A 70 -22.53 0.96 6.38
C ASN A 70 -21.79 1.62 7.56
N THR A 71 -21.31 2.85 7.38
CA THR A 71 -20.56 3.59 8.39
C THR A 71 -21.53 4.19 9.42
N THR A 72 -21.27 3.92 10.70
CA THR A 72 -22.06 4.41 11.83
C THR A 72 -21.44 5.61 12.52
N ASP A 73 -20.11 5.70 12.56
CA ASP A 73 -19.37 6.79 13.18
C ASP A 73 -18.56 7.60 12.16
N VAL A 74 -18.88 8.88 12.03
CA VAL A 74 -18.19 9.81 11.12
C VAL A 74 -16.75 10.06 11.59
N LYS A 75 -16.44 9.87 12.88
CA LYS A 75 -15.07 9.97 13.41
C LYS A 75 -14.12 8.94 12.78
N TYR A 76 -14.65 7.88 12.18
CA TYR A 76 -13.86 6.92 11.39
C TYR A 76 -12.98 7.61 10.33
N PHE A 77 -13.45 8.74 9.78
CA PHE A 77 -12.76 9.52 8.76
C PHE A 77 -11.84 10.62 9.30
N GLN A 78 -11.63 10.72 10.62
CA GLN A 78 -10.83 11.80 11.22
C GLN A 78 -9.39 11.84 10.68
N GLU A 79 -8.76 10.67 10.54
CA GLU A 79 -7.40 10.56 10.01
C GLU A 79 -7.31 11.03 8.55
N VAL A 80 -8.32 10.70 7.74
CA VAL A 80 -8.43 11.15 6.34
C VAL A 80 -8.60 12.67 6.28
N ALA A 81 -9.48 13.22 7.11
CA ALA A 81 -9.71 14.65 7.19
C ALA A 81 -8.43 15.42 7.57
N LEU A 82 -7.69 14.92 8.56
CA LEU A 82 -6.44 15.52 9.03
C LEU A 82 -5.34 15.45 7.97
N PHE A 83 -5.19 14.30 7.30
CA PHE A 83 -4.18 14.10 6.27
C PHE A 83 -4.39 15.03 5.06
N TYR A 84 -5.65 15.24 4.66
CA TYR A 84 -6.00 16.10 3.53
C TYR A 84 -6.38 17.53 3.94
N LYS A 85 -6.13 17.93 5.19
CA LYS A 85 -6.55 19.24 5.72
C LYS A 85 -6.12 20.41 4.84
N ASP A 86 -4.89 20.38 4.33
CA ASP A 86 -4.31 21.48 3.55
C ASP A 86 -4.87 21.60 2.14
N ILE A 87 -5.47 20.52 1.61
CA ILE A 87 -6.11 20.52 0.29
C ILE A 87 -7.64 20.70 0.36
N LEU A 88 -8.23 20.50 1.54
CA LEU A 88 -9.67 20.63 1.72
C LEU A 88 -10.07 22.12 1.70
N PRO A 89 -11.02 22.54 0.83
CA PRO A 89 -11.46 23.92 0.78
C PRO A 89 -12.03 24.44 2.10
N ASN A 90 -12.65 23.55 2.89
CA ASN A 90 -13.17 23.87 4.21
C ASN A 90 -13.11 22.65 5.13
N TYR A 91 -11.98 22.47 5.81
CA TYR A 91 -11.78 21.37 6.77
C TYR A 91 -12.86 21.32 7.86
N GLU A 92 -13.30 22.46 8.38
CA GLU A 92 -14.30 22.53 9.46
C GLU A 92 -15.67 21.96 9.03
N LYS A 93 -15.98 22.03 7.73
CA LYS A 93 -17.25 21.50 7.18
C LYS A 93 -17.20 20.00 6.87
N PHE A 94 -16.02 19.38 6.86
CA PHE A 94 -15.83 17.99 6.44
C PHE A 94 -16.82 17.03 7.13
N TYR A 95 -16.90 17.08 8.46
CA TYR A 95 -17.78 16.19 9.22
C TYR A 95 -19.26 16.40 8.92
N THR A 96 -19.66 17.65 8.67
CA THR A 96 -21.04 18.00 8.32
C THR A 96 -21.38 17.49 6.92
N GLU A 97 -20.46 17.64 5.97
CA GLU A 97 -20.62 17.13 4.60
C GLU A 97 -20.73 15.60 4.59
N ILE A 98 -19.87 14.88 5.32
CA ILE A 98 -19.98 13.41 5.42
C ILE A 98 -21.32 12.98 6.04
N LYS A 99 -21.82 13.69 7.06
CA LYS A 99 -23.15 13.39 7.64
C LYS A 99 -24.28 13.57 6.63
N ILE A 100 -24.25 14.67 5.87
CA ILE A 100 -25.23 14.92 4.80
C ILE A 100 -25.13 13.82 3.74
N TRP A 101 -23.91 13.43 3.38
CA TRP A 101 -23.66 12.40 2.39
C TRP A 101 -24.15 11.01 2.83
N LEU A 102 -23.93 10.66 4.11
CA LEU A 102 -24.48 9.45 4.74
C LEU A 102 -26.01 9.41 4.67
N VAL A 103 -26.67 10.52 5.03
CA VAL A 103 -28.14 10.60 4.98
C VAL A 103 -28.65 10.45 3.54
N LYS A 104 -27.98 11.09 2.58
CA LYS A 104 -28.34 10.99 1.16
C LYS A 104 -28.32 9.54 0.68
N TRP A 105 -27.24 8.79 0.94
CA TRP A 105 -27.09 7.44 0.40
C TRP A 105 -27.76 6.34 1.20
N LYS A 106 -28.09 6.57 2.48
CA LYS A 106 -28.89 5.61 3.27
C LYS A 106 -30.30 5.39 2.69
N ASN A 107 -30.82 6.37 1.96
CA ASN A 107 -32.17 6.31 1.38
C ASN A 107 -32.17 5.81 -0.08
N VAL A 108 -31.00 5.55 -0.66
CA VAL A 108 -30.85 5.07 -2.04
C VAL A 108 -30.73 3.55 -2.04
N SER A 109 -31.35 2.91 -3.04
CA SER A 109 -31.29 1.45 -3.19
C SER A 109 -29.86 0.97 -3.48
N GLU A 110 -29.58 -0.30 -3.25
CA GLU A 110 -28.26 -0.87 -3.51
C GLU A 110 -27.86 -0.87 -4.99
N SER A 111 -28.83 -1.06 -5.89
CA SER A 111 -28.57 -1.08 -7.34
C SER A 111 -28.18 0.29 -7.89
N ASP A 112 -28.65 1.36 -7.24
CA ASP A 112 -28.48 2.74 -7.70
C ASP A 112 -27.32 3.45 -6.99
N CYS A 113 -26.66 2.76 -6.06
CA CYS A 113 -25.58 3.30 -5.26
C CYS A 113 -24.23 3.14 -5.97
N PRO A 114 -23.46 4.22 -6.16
CA PRO A 114 -22.14 4.14 -6.80
C PRO A 114 -21.21 3.15 -6.09
N ILE A 115 -20.69 2.19 -6.87
CA ILE A 115 -19.77 1.15 -6.39
C ILE A 115 -18.31 1.62 -6.53
N THR A 116 -18.05 2.61 -7.38
CA THR A 116 -16.73 3.19 -7.61
C THR A 116 -16.76 4.72 -7.50
N SER A 117 -15.59 5.32 -7.24
CA SER A 117 -15.45 6.78 -7.21
C SER A 117 -15.82 7.42 -8.56
N LEU A 118 -15.49 6.77 -9.67
CA LEU A 118 -15.81 7.26 -11.03
C LEU A 118 -17.32 7.33 -11.27
N THR A 119 -18.07 6.32 -10.83
CA THR A 119 -19.54 6.28 -10.95
C THR A 119 -20.26 7.26 -10.01
N THR A 120 -19.52 7.99 -9.16
CA THR A 120 -20.10 9.00 -8.26
C THR A 120 -20.23 10.38 -8.95
N PHE A 121 -19.50 10.61 -10.06
CA PHE A 121 -19.47 11.89 -10.78
C PHE A 121 -20.42 11.98 -11.98
N LEU A 122 -21.05 10.87 -12.36
CA LEU A 122 -22.07 10.79 -13.42
C LEU A 122 -23.47 10.78 -12.79
#